data_AF-T2KFN3-F1
#
_entry.id   AF-T2KFN3-F1
#
_cell.length_a   1.000
_cell.length_b   1.000
_cell.length_c   1.000
_cell.angle_alpha   90.00
_cell.angle_beta   90.00
_cell.angle_gamma   90.00
#
_symmetry.space_group_name_H-M   'P 1'
#
loop_
_entity.id
_entity.type
_entity.pdbx_description
1 polymer ?
#
loop_
_entity_poly.entity_id
_entity_poly.type
_entity_poly.pdbx_seq_one_letter_code
_entity_poly.pdbx_strand_id
1 'polypeptide(L)' 'VDIDWEYPGQSVAGIKSRPQDKQNFTALLKTLRAHLGSRYLLTIASADREYFDFTEMDKLHVYLDFINVMTYDFYGAW' A
#
# COMPACT_ATOMS: atom_id res chain seq x y z
N VAL A 1 -6.87 -11.31 1.02
CA VAL A 1 -6.07 -10.76 -0.09
C VAL A 1 -5.07 -9.81 0.52
N ASP A 2 -3.81 -10.00 0.20
CA ASP A 2 -2.74 -9.08 0.59
C ASP A 2 -2.31 -8.31 -0.65
N ILE A 3 -2.21 -6.98 -0.54
CA ILE A 3 -1.77 -6.12 -1.64
C ILE A 3 -0.36 -5.65 -1.35
N ASP A 4 0.57 -6.17 -2.13
CA ASP A 4 1.97 -5.79 -2.08
C ASP A 4 2.31 -4.94 -3.31
N TRP A 5 2.09 -3.63 -3.18
CA TRP A 5 2.42 -2.67 -4.23
C TRP A 5 3.66 -1.89 -3.82
N GLU A 6 4.76 -2.12 -4.54
CA GLU A 6 6.06 -1.48 -4.31
C GLU A 6 6.46 -0.49 -5.42
N TYR A 7 6.18 0.81 -5.32
CA TYR A 7 5.33 1.49 -4.33
C TYR A 7 4.39 2.48 -5.04
N PRO A 8 3.21 2.81 -4.47
CA PRO A 8 2.33 3.84 -5.02
C PRO A 8 3.09 5.14 -5.26
N GLY A 9 3.01 5.69 -6.48
CA GLY A 9 3.62 6.98 -6.81
C GLY A 9 5.15 6.96 -6.93
N GLN A 10 5.80 5.80 -6.81
CA GLN A 10 7.25 5.66 -6.87
C GLN A 10 7.67 4.64 -7.93
N SER A 11 8.74 4.95 -8.66
CA SER A 11 9.31 4.09 -9.70
C SER A 11 10.63 3.43 -9.29
N VAL A 12 10.89 3.27 -7.99
CA VAL A 12 12.18 2.82 -7.46
C VAL A 12 12.58 1.42 -7.97
N ALA A 13 11.61 0.53 -8.18
CA ALA A 13 11.81 -0.78 -8.79
C ALA A 13 11.74 -0.78 -10.33
N GLY A 14 11.80 0.39 -10.97
CA GLY A 14 11.62 0.54 -12.42
C GLY A 14 10.18 0.37 -12.92
N ILE A 15 9.21 0.26 -12.00
CA ILE A 15 7.80 0.14 -12.34
C ILE A 15 7.20 1.47 -12.80
N LYS A 16 6.06 1.39 -13.48
CA LYS A 16 5.28 2.57 -13.84
C LYS A 16 4.61 3.13 -12.59
N SER A 17 4.80 4.43 -12.35
CA SER A 17 4.11 5.16 -11.29
C SER A 17 3.52 6.46 -11.82
N ARG A 18 2.55 7.01 -11.07
CA ARG A 18 1.97 8.34 -11.31
C ARG A 18 1.66 9.02 -9.98
N PRO A 19 1.65 10.36 -9.91
CA PRO A 19 1.26 11.08 -8.68
C PRO A 19 -0.13 10.71 -8.16
N GLN A 20 -1.06 10.35 -9.06
CA GLN A 20 -2.43 9.95 -8.70
C GLN A 20 -2.50 8.59 -7.99
N ASP A 21 -1.43 7.79 -8.00
CA ASP A 21 -1.40 6.49 -7.32
C ASP A 21 -1.67 6.64 -5.82
N LYS A 22 -1.30 7.78 -5.22
CA LYS A 22 -1.60 8.10 -3.82
C LYS A 22 -3.09 8.00 -3.50
N GLN A 23 -3.93 8.68 -4.26
CA GLN A 23 -5.40 8.66 -4.06
C GLN A 23 -6.04 7.40 -4.64
N ASN A 24 -5.49 6.90 -5.75
CA ASN A 24 -6.01 5.68 -6.40
C ASN A 24 -5.79 4.44 -5.52
N PHE A 25 -4.72 4.38 -4.74
CA PHE A 25 -4.50 3.29 -3.81
C PHE A 25 -5.57 3.25 -2.72
N THR A 26 -5.93 4.40 -2.13
CA THR A 26 -7.08 4.52 -1.22
C THR A 26 -8.39 4.06 -1.88
N ALA A 27 -8.63 4.47 -3.13
CA ALA A 27 -9.83 4.09 -3.88
C ALA A 27 -9.88 2.58 -4.17
N LEU A 28 -8.73 1.97 -4.49
CA LEU A 28 -8.58 0.53 -4.68
C LEU A 28 -8.96 -0.23 -3.40
N LEU A 29 -8.38 0.14 -2.27
CA LEU A 29 -8.62 -0.53 -0.99
C LEU A 29 -10.08 -0.39 -0.53
N LYS A 30 -10.67 0.81 -0.70
CA LYS A 30 -12.10 1.05 -0.48
C LYS A 30 -12.97 0.11 -1.33
N THR A 31 -12.65 -0.01 -2.61
CA THR A 31 -13.40 -0.85 -3.57
C THR A 31 -13.27 -2.33 -3.21
N LEU A 32 -12.07 -2.79 -2.90
CA LEU A 32 -11.83 -4.17 -2.44
C LEU A 32 -12.62 -4.46 -1.17
N ARG A 33 -12.56 -3.59 -0.16
CA ARG A 33 -13.33 -3.78 1.08
C ARG A 33 -14.84 -3.85 0.81
N ALA A 34 -15.36 -3.01 -0.08
CA ALA A 34 -16.79 -3.01 -0.42
C ALA A 34 -17.25 -4.35 -1.04
N HIS A 35 -16.40 -5.01 -1.83
CA HIS A 35 -16.72 -6.30 -2.47
C HIS A 35 -16.40 -7.52 -1.60
N LEU A 36 -15.31 -7.47 -0.82
CA LEU A 36 -14.90 -8.57 0.05
C LEU A 36 -15.75 -8.63 1.33
N GLY A 37 -16.31 -7.50 1.76
CA GLY A 37 -16.98 -7.37 3.05
C GLY A 37 -16.02 -7.68 4.21
N SER A 38 -16.55 -8.10 5.34
CA SER A 38 -15.77 -8.51 6.53
C SER A 38 -15.42 -10.00 6.56
N ARG A 39 -15.89 -10.78 5.58
CA ARG A 39 -15.67 -12.24 5.56
C ARG A 39 -14.22 -12.61 5.22
N TYR A 40 -13.56 -11.78 4.42
CA TYR A 40 -12.20 -12.03 3.95
C TYR A 40 -11.26 -10.96 4.49
N LEU A 41 -10.06 -11.40 4.85
CA LEU A 41 -8.99 -10.48 5.21
C LEU A 41 -8.58 -9.64 3.99
N LEU A 42 -8.35 -8.36 4.21
CA LEU A 42 -7.71 -7.42 3.31
C LEU A 42 -6.57 -6.72 4.04
N THR A 43 -5.35 -6.94 3.55
CA THR A 43 -4.10 -6.45 4.15
C THR A 43 -3.23 -5.82 3.08
N ILE A 44 -2.19 -5.09 3.51
CA ILE A 44 -1.14 -4.57 2.63
C ILE A 44 0.23 -4.88 3.21
N ALA A 45 1.24 -4.90 2.34
CA ALA A 45 2.62 -4.70 2.73
C ALA A 45 2.99 -3.20 2.63
N SER A 46 3.67 -2.67 3.66
CA SER A 46 4.10 -1.26 3.70
C SER A 46 5.60 -1.14 3.95
N ALA A 47 6.21 -0.08 3.43
CA ALA A 47 7.63 0.22 3.63
C ALA A 47 7.87 1.34 4.66
N ASP A 48 9.09 1.87 4.67
CA ASP A 48 9.60 2.85 5.62
C ASP A 48 9.06 4.27 5.36
N ARG A 49 9.71 5.28 5.94
CA ARG A 49 9.16 6.64 6.10
C ARG A 49 8.64 7.26 4.81
N GLU A 50 9.36 7.11 3.70
CA GLU A 50 8.97 7.71 2.41
C GLU A 50 7.64 7.16 1.89
N TYR A 51 7.31 5.89 2.19
CA TYR A 51 6.03 5.28 1.83
C TYR A 51 4.81 6.10 2.30
N PHE A 52 4.90 6.71 3.48
CA PHE A 52 3.82 7.50 4.07
C PHE A 52 3.59 8.83 3.34
N ASP A 53 4.61 9.35 2.65
CA ASP A 53 4.48 10.58 1.86
C ASP A 53 3.69 10.33 0.56
N PHE A 54 3.71 9.10 0.05
CA PHE A 54 3.04 8.69 -1.19
C PHE A 54 1.73 7.92 -1.00
N THR A 55 1.30 7.69 0.24
CA THR A 55 0.04 7.01 0.57
C THR A 55 -0.82 7.85 1.51
N GLU A 56 -2.12 7.60 1.57
CA GLU A 56 -3.04 8.28 2.51
C GLU A 56 -3.30 7.37 3.72
N MET A 57 -2.26 7.03 4.48
CA MET A 57 -2.35 6.08 5.61
C MET A 57 -3.38 6.51 6.67
N ASP A 58 -3.58 7.81 6.86
CA ASP A 58 -4.62 8.41 7.71
C ASP A 58 -6.05 8.11 7.23
N LYS A 59 -6.23 7.78 5.95
CA LYS A 59 -7.53 7.48 5.34
C LYS A 59 -7.72 6.00 5.00
N LEU A 60 -6.71 5.36 4.43
CA LEU A 60 -6.85 4.00 3.87
C LEU A 60 -6.85 2.90 4.94
N HIS A 61 -6.27 3.15 6.12
CA HIS A 61 -6.13 2.11 7.16
C HIS A 61 -7.48 1.53 7.60
N VAL A 62 -8.57 2.32 7.53
CA VAL A 62 -9.93 1.87 7.90
C VAL A 62 -10.47 0.76 7.00
N TYR A 63 -9.86 0.53 5.84
CA TYR A 63 -10.25 -0.53 4.92
C TYR A 63 -9.50 -1.85 5.16
N LEU A 64 -8.44 -1.83 5.98
CA LEU A 64 -7.54 -2.95 6.20
C LEU A 64 -7.82 -3.64 7.52
N ASP A 65 -7.58 -4.95 7.58
CA ASP A 65 -7.61 -5.69 8.84
C ASP A 65 -6.33 -5.48 9.64
N PHE A 66 -5.18 -5.49 8.95
CA PHE A 66 -3.87 -5.14 9.49
C PHE A 66 -2.89 -4.83 8.35
N ILE A 67 -1.70 -4.36 8.73
CA ILE A 67 -0.61 -3.99 7.81
C ILE A 67 0.62 -4.82 8.14
N ASN A 68 1.20 -5.45 7.12
CA ASN A 68 2.48 -6.13 7.21
C ASN A 68 3.58 -5.09 6.96
N VAL A 69 4.29 -4.67 8.00
CA VAL A 69 5.38 -3.69 7.85
C VAL A 69 6.66 -4.42 7.44
N MET A 70 7.18 -4.12 6.25
CA MET A 70 8.38 -4.71 5.67
C MET A 70 9.63 -4.17 6.36
N THR A 71 9.88 -4.68 7.58
CA THR A 71 10.98 -4.26 8.46
C THR A 71 12.30 -4.98 8.12
N TYR A 72 12.60 -5.03 6.82
CA TYR A 72 13.78 -5.64 6.23
C TYR A 72 14.30 -4.77 5.07
N ASP A 73 15.38 -5.18 4.42
CA ASP A 73 16.00 -4.48 3.27
C ASP A 73 16.46 -3.04 3.52
N PHE A 74 16.75 -2.68 4.77
CA PHE A 74 17.33 -1.38 5.11
C PHE A 74 18.75 -1.16 4.54
N TYR A 75 19.45 -2.23 4.18
CA TYR A 75 20.76 -2.19 3.55
C TYR A 75 20.89 -3.31 2.52
N GLY A 76 21.64 -3.05 1.45
CA GLY A 76 22.07 -4.08 0.51
C GLY A 76 23.09 -3.58 -0.50
N ALA A 77 23.36 -4.39 -1.52
CA ALA A 77 24.49 -4.19 -2.44
C ALA A 77 24.17 -3.28 -3.65
N TRP A 78 22.98 -2.67 -3.67
CA TRP A 78 22.51 -1.78 -4.74
C TRP A 78 23.08 -0.36 -4.64
#